data_AF-A0A2W6EAQ2-F1
#
_entry.id   AF-A0A2W6EAQ2-F1
#
_cell.length_a   1.000
_cell.length_b   1.000
_cell.length_c   1.000
_cell.angle_alpha   90.00
_cell.angle_beta   90.00
_cell.angle_gamma   90.00
#
_symmetry.space_group_name_H-M   'P 1'
#
loop_
_entity.id
_entity.type
_entity.pdbx_description
1 polymer ?
#
loop_
_entity_poly.entity_id
_entity_poly.type
_entity_poly.pdbx_seq_one_letter_code
_entity_poly.pdbx_strand_id
1 'polypeptide(L)' 'TGIFRTQGTILVKAGLKLRGRDVGPVRLPLVDATEHEVSHLRQDLAAAGL' A
#
# COMPACT_ATOMS: atom_id res chain seq x y z
N THR A 1 -15.43 9.17 -3.60
CA THR A 1 -14.40 8.14 -3.84
C THR A 1 -13.22 8.84 -4.49
N GLY A 2 -12.02 8.68 -3.93
CA GLY A 2 -10.82 9.43 -4.36
C GLY A 2 -10.05 8.74 -5.50
N ILE A 3 -8.83 9.22 -5.77
CA ILE A 3 -7.90 8.67 -6.78
C ILE A 3 -7.44 7.24 -6.43
N PHE A 4 -7.43 6.89 -5.15
CA PHE A 4 -6.90 5.61 -4.65
C PHE A 4 -7.99 4.57 -4.41
N ARG A 5 -7.62 3.29 -4.55
CA ARG A 5 -8.51 2.13 -4.25
C ARG A 5 -8.87 2.01 -2.75
N THR A 6 -8.11 2.66 -1.86
CA THR A 6 -8.36 2.81 -0.41
C THR A 6 -7.68 4.10 0.11
N GLN A 7 -7.50 4.29 1.43
CA GLN A 7 -6.77 5.45 1.97
C GLN A 7 -5.33 5.48 1.47
N GLY A 8 -4.88 6.61 0.90
CA GLY A 8 -3.55 6.73 0.29
C GLY A 8 -2.40 6.39 1.25
N THR A 9 -2.52 6.73 2.53
CA THR A 9 -1.51 6.41 3.56
C THR A 9 -1.32 4.90 3.74
N ILE A 10 -2.39 4.10 3.62
CA ILE A 10 -2.33 2.64 3.70
C ILE A 10 -1.49 2.10 2.53
N LEU A 11 -1.80 2.53 1.30
CA LEU A 11 -1.11 2.07 0.10
C LEU A 11 0.35 2.51 0.04
N VAL A 12 0.67 3.76 0.42
CA VAL A 12 2.06 4.25 0.42
C VAL A 12 2.92 3.47 1.40
N LYS A 13 2.43 3.21 2.62
CA LYS A 13 3.18 2.38 3.59
C LYS A 13 3.34 0.94 3.13
N ALA A 14 2.29 0.34 2.58
CA ALA A 14 2.37 -0.99 2.00
C ALA A 14 3.41 -1.04 0.87
N GLY A 15 3.43 -0.07 -0.03
CA GLY A 15 4.42 0.04 -1.11
C GLY A 15 5.85 0.18 -0.60
N LEU A 16 6.09 1.02 0.41
CA LEU A 16 7.41 1.15 1.04
C LEU A 16 7.87 -0.16 1.69
N LYS A 17 6.97 -0.88 2.37
CA LYS A 17 7.25 -2.20 2.95
C LYS A 17 7.58 -3.24 1.87
N LEU A 18 6.83 -3.26 0.76
CA LEU A 18 7.10 -4.11 -0.41
C LEU A 18 8.48 -3.85 -1.04
N ARG A 19 8.99 -2.63 -0.89
CA ARG A 19 10.33 -2.20 -1.33
C ARG A 19 11.40 -2.36 -0.24
N GLY A 20 11.12 -3.12 0.81
CA GLY A 20 12.08 -3.43 1.88
C GLY A 20 12.39 -2.27 2.81
N ARG A 21 11.57 -1.22 2.83
CA ARG A 21 11.71 -0.11 3.79
C ARG A 21 10.90 -0.39 5.04
N ASP A 22 11.54 -0.26 6.20
CA ASP A 22 10.84 -0.33 7.48
C ASP A 22 10.19 1.03 7.81
N VAL A 23 8.86 1.08 7.80
CA VAL A 23 8.05 2.29 7.99
C VAL A 23 6.99 2.14 9.09
N GLY A 24 7.04 1.03 9.84
CA GLY A 24 6.03 0.64 10.81
C GLY A 24 4.62 0.47 10.24
N PRO A 25 3.64 0.07 11.07
CA PRO A 25 2.24 -0.06 10.65
C PRO A 25 1.56 1.31 10.50
N VAL A 26 0.37 1.34 9.93
CA VAL A 26 -0.50 2.54 10.08
C VAL A 26 -0.99 2.68 11.52
N ARG A 27 -1.33 3.91 11.93
CA ARG A 27 -1.93 4.16 13.25
C ARG A 27 -3.45 4.03 13.14
N LEU A 28 -4.08 3.45 14.16
CA LEU A 28 -5.54 3.45 14.31
C LEU A 28 -6.10 4.88 14.18
N PRO A 29 -7.27 5.06 13.53
CA PRO A 29 -8.24 4.03 13.13
C PRO A 29 -7.95 3.34 11.78
N LEU A 30 -6.84 3.67 11.11
CA LEU A 30 -6.47 3.00 9.86
C LEU A 30 -5.97 1.58 10.14
N VAL A 31 -6.23 0.69 9.19
CA VAL A 31 -5.74 -0.69 9.18
C VAL A 31 -4.76 -0.89 8.03
N ASP A 32 -3.87 -1.86 8.16
CA ASP A 32 -2.92 -2.18 7.10
C ASP A 32 -3.65 -2.71 5.85
N ALA A 33 -2.98 -2.63 4.69
CA ALA A 33 -3.52 -3.12 3.44
C ALA A 33 -3.83 -4.61 3.54
N THR A 34 -5.01 -4.99 3.07
CA THR A 34 -5.42 -6.40 2.95
C THR A 34 -4.56 -7.14 1.92
N GLU A 35 -4.51 -8.47 1.98
CA GLU A 35 -3.80 -9.30 1.00
C GLU A 35 -4.26 -9.03 -0.45
N HIS A 36 -5.56 -8.77 -0.63
CA HIS A 36 -6.12 -8.42 -1.93
C HIS A 36 -5.60 -7.06 -2.44
N GLU A 37 -5.56 -6.04 -1.59
CA GLU A 37 -5.00 -4.73 -1.93
C GLU A 37 -3.49 -4.81 -2.19
N VAL A 38 -2.75 -5.62 -1.42
CA VAL A 38 -1.31 -5.85 -1.62
C VAL A 38 -1.04 -6.53 -2.96
N SER A 39 -1.85 -7.54 -3.33
CA SER A 39 -1.74 -8.21 -4.63
C SER A 39 -1.91 -7.24 -5.80
N HIS A 40 -2.95 -6.41 -5.77
CA HIS A 40 -3.14 -5.35 -6.76
C HIS A 40 -2.00 -4.32 -6.76
N LEU A 41 -1.56 -3.90 -5.57
CA LEU A 41 -0.46 -2.94 -5.45
C LEU A 41 0.84 -3.49 -6.06
N ARG A 42 1.12 -4.79 -5.95
CA ARG A 42 2.27 -5.41 -6.63
C ARG A 42 2.18 -5.33 -8.15
N GLN A 43 0.99 -5.52 -8.72
CA GLN A 43 0.76 -5.40 -10.16
C GLN A 43 0.95 -3.94 -10.61
N ASP A 44 0.38 -3.00 -9.86
CA ASP A 44 0.48 -1.56 -10.14
C ASP A 44 1.95 -1.08 -10.06
N LEU A 45 2.70 -1.54 -9.05
CA LEU A 45 4.14 -1.24 -8.93
C LEU A 45 4.95 -1.83 -10.09
N ALA A 46 4.70 -3.08 -10.47
CA ALA A 46 5.38 -3.70 -11.60
C ALA A 46 5.10 -2.97 -12.92
N ALA A 47 3.84 -2.56 -13.16
CA ALA A 47 3.45 -1.77 -14.32
C ALA A 47 4.11 -0.37 -14.35
N ALA A 48 4.38 0.20 -13.18
CA ALA A 48 5.09 1.46 -13.02
C ALA A 48 6.62 1.33 -13.05
N GLY A 49 7.18 0.11 -13.11
CA GLY A 49 8.61 -0.14 -13.03
C GLY A 49 9.22 0.15 -11.65
N LEU A 50 8.39 0.05 -10.59
CA LEU A 50 8.75 0.37 -9.21
C LEU A 50 9.07 -0.85 -8.37
#